data_AF-A0A843KUY4-F1
#
_entry.id   AF-A0A843KUY4-F1
#
_cell.length_a   1.000
_cell.length_b   1.000
_cell.length_c   1.000
_cell.angle_alpha   90.00
_cell.angle_beta   90.00
_cell.angle_gamma   90.00
#
_symmetry.space_group_name_H-M   'P 1'
#
loop_
_entity.id
_entity.type
_entity.pdbx_description
1 polymer ?
#
loop_
_entity_poly.entity_id
_entity_poly.type
_entity_poly.pdbx_seq_one_letter_code
_entity_poly.pdbx_strand_id
1 'polypeptide(L)'
;MRTSGSVPALIATVCFFCATCGCLGAAPLPTGGGITPIDLPEPPAASTFADALAELDLLGAEGGLNVTGASVRQVLGTGVEIDGQAASWALGLQDGEEIRWLTYGPAGWQEISFSAPLPADEVNVTGVLSPEDLLRGREDMFRPVMERLGADTVDLALAGGVYSVTIRSDAGMETLSFEADTGEVIA
;
A
#
# COMPACT_ATOMS: atom_id res chain seq x y z
N MET A 1 -53.51 19.79 34.37
CA MET A 1 -53.02 19.63 35.76
C MET A 1 -52.84 18.13 35.99
N ARG A 2 -51.73 17.61 36.54
CA ARG A 2 -51.46 17.43 38.00
C ARG A 2 -52.65 16.77 38.73
N THR A 3 -52.54 15.70 39.53
CA THR A 3 -51.44 14.82 40.04
C THR A 3 -52.11 13.57 40.72
N SER A 4 -51.50 12.49 41.23
CA SER A 4 -50.10 12.06 41.50
C SER A 4 -50.03 10.54 41.80
N GLY A 5 -48.83 9.95 41.88
CA GLY A 5 -48.53 8.81 42.79
C GLY A 5 -48.15 7.45 42.17
N SER A 6 -47.51 6.49 42.88
CA SER A 6 -46.18 6.50 43.55
C SER A 6 -45.98 5.26 44.46
N VAL A 7 -44.84 4.54 44.32
CA VAL A 7 -44.26 3.51 45.25
C VAL A 7 -45.15 2.30 45.68
N PRO A 8 -44.64 1.27 46.39
CA PRO A 8 -43.29 0.65 46.41
C PRO A 8 -43.32 -0.90 46.26
N ALA A 9 -42.14 -1.55 46.14
CA ALA A 9 -41.91 -2.91 46.63
C ALA A 9 -40.41 -3.13 46.93
N LEU A 10 -40.10 -3.99 47.91
CA LEU A 10 -38.74 -4.27 48.40
C LEU A 10 -38.64 -5.76 48.77
N ILE A 11 -37.67 -6.47 48.20
CA ILE A 11 -37.30 -7.83 48.64
C ILE A 11 -35.78 -7.90 48.75
N ALA A 12 -35.29 -8.35 49.90
CA ALA A 12 -33.90 -8.71 50.13
C ALA A 12 -33.82 -10.21 50.46
N THR A 13 -32.80 -10.89 49.94
CA THR A 13 -32.51 -12.30 50.28
C THR A 13 -31.03 -12.42 50.59
N VAL A 14 -30.71 -12.89 51.80
CA VAL A 14 -29.34 -13.19 52.23
C VAL A 14 -29.12 -14.69 52.18
N CYS A 15 -28.07 -15.14 51.50
CA CYS A 15 -27.56 -16.50 51.60
C CYS A 15 -26.20 -16.46 52.31
N PHE A 16 -25.98 -17.39 53.23
CA PHE A 16 -24.90 -17.34 54.22
C PHE A 16 -24.03 -18.60 54.11
N PHE A 17 -22.71 -18.42 54.15
CA PHE A 17 -21.67 -19.46 54.31
C PHE A 17 -21.55 -20.57 53.25
N CYS A 18 -20.38 -20.59 52.62
CA CYS A 18 -19.51 -21.78 52.61
C CYS A 18 -18.06 -21.28 52.80
N ALA A 19 -17.25 -21.97 53.61
CA ALA A 19 -15.89 -21.53 53.94
C ALA A 19 -14.91 -22.72 54.01
N THR A 20 -13.98 -22.80 53.05
CA THR A 20 -12.80 -23.66 53.07
C THR A 20 -11.73 -23.10 52.14
N CYS A 21 -10.46 -23.23 52.55
CA CYS A 21 -9.22 -22.94 51.81
C CYS A 21 -9.01 -21.50 51.28
N GLY A 22 -7.86 -20.85 51.47
CA GLY A 22 -6.64 -21.29 52.19
C GLY A 22 -5.33 -21.16 51.41
N CYS A 23 -5.16 -20.15 50.55
CA CYS A 23 -3.88 -19.82 49.93
C CYS A 23 -3.52 -18.35 50.17
N LEU A 24 -2.43 -18.10 50.89
CA LEU A 24 -1.77 -16.79 50.94
C LEU A 24 -0.95 -16.60 49.65
N GLY A 25 -1.63 -16.29 48.56
CA GLY A 25 -0.98 -15.81 47.33
C GLY A 25 -0.48 -14.39 47.54
N ALA A 26 0.83 -14.16 47.34
CA ALA A 26 1.39 -12.82 47.40
C ALA A 26 0.78 -11.92 46.30
N ALA A 27 0.47 -10.67 46.65
CA ALA A 27 0.07 -9.69 45.65
C ALA A 27 1.24 -9.45 44.67
N PRO A 28 1.02 -9.53 43.34
CA PRO A 28 2.05 -9.14 42.38
C PRO A 28 2.37 -7.65 42.57
N LEU A 29 3.67 -7.34 42.56
CA LEU A 29 4.14 -5.95 42.55
C LEU A 29 3.64 -5.24 41.27
N PRO A 30 3.39 -3.92 41.30
CA PRO A 30 3.03 -3.17 40.10
C PRO A 30 4.23 -3.07 39.15
N THR A 31 4.35 -4.06 38.26
CA THR A 31 5.45 -4.20 37.31
C THR A 31 5.26 -3.29 36.10
N GLY A 32 6.04 -2.22 36.04
CA GLY A 32 6.22 -1.39 34.84
C GLY A 32 5.13 -0.34 34.62
N GLY A 33 5.56 0.89 34.33
CA GLY A 33 4.69 1.88 33.70
C GLY A 33 4.37 1.42 32.27
N GLY A 34 3.10 1.46 31.87
CA GLY A 34 2.65 0.93 30.60
C GLY A 34 3.16 1.71 29.40
N ILE A 35 4.25 1.23 28.79
CA ILE A 35 4.44 1.34 27.34
C ILE A 35 3.74 0.16 26.68
N THR A 36 2.43 0.30 26.46
CA THR A 36 1.72 -0.63 25.56
C THR A 36 2.35 -0.50 24.17
N PRO A 37 2.77 -1.61 23.53
CA PRO A 37 3.29 -1.56 22.18
C PRO A 37 2.27 -0.86 21.27
N ILE A 38 2.76 0.07 20.45
CA ILE A 38 2.00 0.49 19.29
C ILE A 38 2.17 -0.66 18.30
N ASP A 39 1.15 -1.50 18.16
CA ASP A 39 0.98 -2.26 16.93
C ASP A 39 0.86 -1.22 15.81
N LEU A 40 1.95 -1.03 15.09
CA LEU A 40 1.88 -0.43 13.76
C LEU A 40 0.92 -1.33 12.96
N PRO A 41 -0.02 -0.75 12.19
CA PRO A 41 -0.87 -1.57 11.34
C PRO A 41 0.01 -2.43 10.47
N GLU A 42 -0.37 -3.70 10.29
CA GLU A 42 0.28 -4.61 9.36
C GLU A 42 0.45 -3.87 8.02
N PRO A 43 1.66 -3.87 7.42
CA PRO A 43 1.89 -3.11 6.20
C PRO A 43 0.88 -3.57 5.12
N PRO A 44 0.59 -2.71 4.13
CA PRO A 44 -0.23 -3.12 3.00
C PRO A 44 0.20 -4.49 2.47
N ALA A 45 -0.77 -5.34 2.14
CA ALA A 45 -0.47 -6.54 1.37
C ALA A 45 0.20 -6.08 0.07
N ALA A 46 1.52 -6.25 0.00
CA ALA A 46 2.30 -5.83 -1.15
C ALA A 46 1.83 -6.64 -2.37
N SER A 47 1.87 -5.99 -3.53
CA SER A 47 1.29 -6.54 -4.75
C SER A 47 2.18 -6.24 -5.95
N THR A 48 2.24 -7.19 -6.88
CA THR A 48 2.93 -6.99 -8.16
C THR A 48 2.12 -6.04 -9.05
N PHE A 49 2.73 -5.48 -10.09
CA PHE A 49 1.99 -4.64 -11.04
C PHE A 49 1.03 -5.50 -11.87
N ALA A 50 1.43 -6.73 -12.21
CA ALA A 50 0.60 -7.72 -12.89
C ALA A 50 -0.66 -8.08 -12.07
N ASP A 51 -0.53 -8.31 -10.75
CA ASP A 51 -1.67 -8.57 -9.87
C ASP A 51 -2.59 -7.35 -9.76
N ALA A 52 -2.02 -6.15 -9.60
CA ALA A 52 -2.79 -4.91 -9.56
C ALA A 52 -3.56 -4.66 -10.87
N LEU A 53 -2.95 -4.91 -12.04
CA LEU A 53 -3.63 -4.82 -13.34
C LEU A 53 -4.77 -5.85 -13.46
N ALA A 54 -4.59 -7.07 -12.97
CA ALA A 54 -5.62 -8.10 -12.99
C ALA A 54 -6.85 -7.72 -12.14
N GLU A 55 -6.66 -7.02 -11.02
CA GLU A 55 -7.77 -6.43 -10.26
C GLU A 55 -8.44 -5.26 -11.03
N LEU A 56 -7.66 -4.44 -11.74
CA LEU A 56 -8.21 -3.32 -12.52
C LEU A 56 -9.09 -3.81 -13.68
N ASP A 57 -8.67 -4.86 -14.39
CA ASP A 57 -9.45 -5.50 -15.44
C ASP A 57 -10.76 -6.09 -14.91
N LEU A 58 -10.74 -6.68 -13.71
CA LEU A 58 -11.95 -7.17 -13.03
C LEU A 58 -12.89 -6.01 -12.68
N LEU A 59 -12.38 -4.94 -12.07
CA LEU A 59 -13.16 -3.74 -11.72
C LEU A 59 -13.73 -3.03 -12.96
N GLY A 60 -13.01 -3.06 -14.08
CA GLY A 60 -13.49 -2.57 -15.38
C GLY A 60 -14.63 -3.43 -15.94
N ALA A 61 -14.52 -4.75 -15.84
CA ALA A 61 -15.55 -5.69 -16.29
C ALA A 61 -16.82 -5.67 -15.42
N GLU A 62 -16.68 -5.46 -14.11
CA GLU A 62 -17.80 -5.33 -13.16
C GLU A 62 -18.40 -3.91 -13.13
N GLY A 63 -17.73 -2.92 -13.71
CA GLY A 63 -18.15 -1.52 -13.71
C GLY A 63 -17.90 -0.78 -12.40
N GLY A 64 -17.04 -1.31 -11.53
CA GLY A 64 -16.60 -0.69 -10.28
C GLY A 64 -15.70 0.55 -10.51
N LEU A 65 -14.90 0.54 -11.58
CA LEU A 65 -14.14 1.70 -12.06
C LEU A 65 -14.25 1.80 -13.58
N ASN A 66 -14.62 2.98 -14.11
CA ASN A 66 -14.60 3.19 -15.56
C ASN A 66 -13.20 3.61 -16.04
N VAL A 67 -12.47 2.66 -16.62
CA VAL A 67 -11.22 2.89 -17.37
C VAL A 67 -11.39 2.71 -18.88
N THR A 68 -12.61 2.46 -19.36
CA THR A 68 -12.87 2.13 -20.78
C THR A 68 -12.59 3.33 -21.69
N GLY A 69 -11.58 3.21 -22.55
CA GLY A 69 -11.18 4.25 -23.49
C GLY A 69 -10.18 5.27 -22.91
N ALA A 70 -9.84 5.17 -21.62
CA ALA A 70 -8.74 5.90 -21.04
C ALA A 70 -7.40 5.33 -21.51
N SER A 71 -6.38 6.18 -21.61
CA SER A 71 -5.04 5.84 -22.09
C SER A 71 -4.00 6.05 -21.00
N VAL A 72 -3.17 5.04 -20.73
CA VAL A 72 -2.11 5.13 -19.72
C VAL A 72 -0.99 6.04 -20.25
N ARG A 73 -0.68 7.12 -19.54
CA ARG A 73 0.44 8.03 -19.85
C ARG A 73 1.62 7.85 -18.89
N GLN A 74 1.36 7.30 -17.70
CA GLN A 74 2.38 7.07 -16.69
C GLN A 74 2.00 5.91 -15.77
N VAL A 75 2.98 5.09 -15.40
CA VAL A 75 2.89 4.15 -14.27
C VAL A 75 3.88 4.59 -13.20
N LEU A 76 3.49 4.53 -11.93
CA LEU A 76 4.36 4.72 -10.78
C LEU A 76 4.27 3.50 -9.86
N GLY A 77 5.40 3.03 -9.35
CA GLY A 77 5.50 2.07 -8.25
C GLY A 77 6.23 2.72 -7.07
N THR A 78 5.70 2.62 -5.86
CA THR A 78 6.30 3.22 -4.65
C THR A 78 6.78 2.12 -3.73
N GLY A 79 8.05 2.19 -3.30
CA GLY A 79 8.64 1.18 -2.42
C GLY A 79 8.53 -0.23 -2.99
N VAL A 80 9.00 -0.43 -4.22
CA VAL A 80 9.00 -1.71 -4.92
C VAL A 80 10.22 -2.54 -4.49
N GLU A 81 9.98 -3.77 -4.05
CA GLU A 81 11.00 -4.78 -3.78
C GLU A 81 11.55 -5.38 -5.10
N ILE A 82 12.72 -6.03 -5.02
CA ILE A 82 13.44 -6.52 -6.20
C ILE A 82 12.75 -7.66 -6.97
N ASP A 83 11.76 -8.31 -6.34
CA ASP A 83 10.90 -9.31 -6.98
C ASP A 83 9.64 -8.70 -7.63
N GLY A 84 9.41 -7.40 -7.45
CA GLY A 84 8.27 -6.66 -8.00
C GLY A 84 7.14 -6.36 -7.01
N GLN A 85 7.21 -6.79 -5.75
CA GLN A 85 6.19 -6.44 -4.75
C GLN A 85 6.27 -4.96 -4.37
N ALA A 86 5.19 -4.19 -4.54
CA ALA A 86 5.16 -2.76 -4.18
C ALA A 86 4.24 -2.45 -3.01
N ALA A 87 4.59 -1.40 -2.24
CA ALA A 87 3.71 -0.82 -1.23
C ALA A 87 2.51 -0.08 -1.84
N SER A 88 2.65 0.46 -3.05
CA SER A 88 1.55 0.95 -3.88
C SER A 88 1.93 1.08 -5.36
N TRP A 89 0.92 1.02 -6.23
CA TRP A 89 1.02 1.39 -7.65
C TRP A 89 0.14 2.61 -7.94
N ALA A 90 0.45 3.38 -8.97
CA ALA A 90 -0.42 4.41 -9.49
C ALA A 90 -0.39 4.50 -11.02
N LEU A 91 -1.53 4.86 -11.61
CA LEU A 91 -1.70 5.06 -13.04
C LEU A 91 -2.15 6.49 -13.32
N GLY A 92 -1.37 7.19 -14.14
CA GLY A 92 -1.77 8.45 -14.76
C GLY A 92 -2.53 8.17 -16.06
N LEU A 93 -3.83 8.46 -16.08
CA LEU A 93 -4.74 8.17 -17.19
C LEU A 93 -5.19 9.46 -17.89
N GLN A 94 -5.15 9.47 -19.22
CA GLN A 94 -5.74 10.50 -20.06
C GLN A 94 -7.02 9.97 -20.71
N ASP A 95 -8.16 10.61 -20.44
CA ASP A 95 -9.50 10.25 -20.91
C ASP A 95 -10.11 11.45 -21.65
N GLY A 96 -9.99 11.45 -22.98
CA GLY A 96 -10.26 12.64 -23.79
C GLY A 96 -9.37 13.82 -23.38
N GLU A 97 -9.96 14.90 -22.88
CA GLU A 97 -9.25 16.06 -22.33
C GLU A 97 -8.99 15.95 -20.80
N GLU A 98 -9.58 14.97 -20.12
CA GLU A 98 -9.49 14.81 -18.66
C GLU A 98 -8.27 13.99 -18.23
N ILE A 99 -7.60 14.44 -17.15
CA ILE A 99 -6.53 13.72 -16.47
C ILE A 99 -7.12 13.09 -15.22
N ARG A 100 -7.03 11.76 -15.10
CA ARG A 100 -7.44 10.99 -13.92
C ARG A 100 -6.25 10.22 -13.37
N TRP A 101 -6.20 10.06 -12.05
CA TRP A 101 -5.15 9.34 -11.35
C TRP A 101 -5.76 8.21 -10.53
N LEU A 102 -5.35 6.98 -10.80
CA LEU A 102 -5.72 5.82 -9.98
C LEU A 102 -4.55 5.43 -9.09
N THR A 103 -4.82 5.02 -7.85
CA THR A 103 -3.84 4.43 -6.93
C THR A 103 -4.32 3.08 -6.45
N TYR A 104 -3.41 2.10 -6.43
CA TYR A 104 -3.59 0.79 -5.85
C TYR A 104 -2.93 0.70 -4.47
N GLY A 105 -3.56 -0.01 -3.53
CA GLY A 105 -3.00 -0.26 -2.21
C GLY A 105 -3.91 -1.20 -1.40
N PRO A 106 -3.88 -1.15 -0.06
CA PRO A 106 -4.56 -2.13 0.80
C PRO A 106 -6.11 -2.02 0.80
N ALA A 107 -6.66 -1.11 -0.01
CA ALA A 107 -8.10 -0.90 -0.20
C ALA A 107 -8.53 -1.10 -1.67
N GLY A 108 -7.70 -1.81 -2.46
CA GLY A 108 -7.86 -1.98 -3.91
C GLY A 108 -7.54 -0.70 -4.68
N TRP A 109 -8.02 -0.61 -5.92
CA TRP A 109 -7.92 0.61 -6.73
C TRP A 109 -8.87 1.73 -6.26
N GLN A 110 -8.36 2.95 -6.21
CA GLN A 110 -9.12 4.17 -5.92
C GLN A 110 -8.72 5.30 -6.88
N GLU A 111 -9.69 6.10 -7.33
CA GLU A 111 -9.41 7.34 -8.07
C GLU A 111 -9.12 8.49 -7.09
N ILE A 112 -8.05 9.24 -7.34
CA ILE A 112 -7.59 10.35 -6.48
C ILE A 112 -7.62 11.69 -7.20
N SER A 113 -8.01 12.74 -6.48
CA SER A 113 -8.00 14.12 -6.98
C SER A 113 -6.57 14.70 -6.98
N PHE A 114 -5.75 14.34 -7.97
CA PHE A 114 -4.38 14.81 -8.12
C PHE A 114 -4.16 15.60 -9.41
N SER A 115 -3.99 16.92 -9.29
CA SER A 115 -3.82 17.82 -10.43
C SER A 115 -2.35 17.95 -10.87
N ALA A 116 -1.77 16.86 -11.37
CA ALA A 116 -0.46 16.86 -12.02
C ALA A 116 -0.59 16.62 -13.54
N PRO A 117 0.17 17.34 -14.39
CA PRO A 117 0.18 17.11 -15.83
C PRO A 117 0.78 15.73 -16.15
N LEU A 118 0.18 15.03 -17.11
CA LEU A 118 0.69 13.75 -17.59
C LEU A 118 1.74 13.93 -18.71
N PRO A 119 2.63 12.95 -18.91
CA PRO A 119 3.43 12.81 -20.13
C PRO A 119 2.53 12.80 -21.38
N ALA A 120 3.02 13.33 -22.50
CA ALA A 120 2.27 13.35 -23.74
C ALA A 120 2.13 11.96 -24.38
N ASP A 121 3.19 11.16 -24.31
CA ASP A 121 3.28 9.85 -24.95
C ASP A 121 2.49 8.78 -24.18
N GLU A 122 1.99 7.78 -24.92
CA GLU A 122 1.21 6.68 -24.36
C GLU A 122 2.10 5.51 -23.93
N VAL A 123 1.84 4.95 -22.77
CA VAL A 123 2.49 3.75 -22.27
C VAL A 123 1.67 2.53 -22.70
N ASN A 124 2.12 1.84 -23.75
CA ASN A 124 1.57 0.52 -24.06
C ASN A 124 2.07 -0.51 -23.04
N VAL A 125 1.33 -0.64 -21.94
CA VAL A 125 1.63 -1.56 -20.82
C VAL A 125 1.82 -3.02 -21.27
N THR A 126 1.19 -3.44 -22.37
CA THR A 126 1.31 -4.82 -22.90
C THR A 126 2.45 -5.01 -23.92
N GLY A 127 3.14 -3.93 -24.28
CA GLY A 127 4.25 -3.93 -25.24
C GLY A 127 5.62 -3.58 -24.64
N VAL A 128 5.70 -3.49 -23.31
CA VAL A 128 6.91 -3.24 -22.53
C VAL A 128 7.23 -4.46 -21.65
N LEU A 129 8.45 -4.53 -21.11
CA LEU A 129 8.74 -5.42 -19.98
C LEU A 129 7.86 -5.05 -18.79
N SER A 130 7.48 -6.03 -17.98
CA SER A 130 6.86 -5.77 -16.68
C SER A 130 7.89 -5.12 -15.73
N PRO A 131 7.47 -4.24 -14.79
CA PRO A 131 8.33 -3.77 -13.70
C PRO A 131 9.09 -4.91 -12.99
N GLU A 132 8.41 -6.03 -12.78
CA GLU A 132 8.89 -7.22 -12.10
C GLU A 132 9.98 -7.95 -12.91
N ASP A 133 9.84 -8.02 -14.24
CA ASP A 133 10.85 -8.60 -15.14
C ASP A 133 12.05 -7.66 -15.32
N LEU A 134 11.84 -6.34 -15.31
CA LEU A 134 12.94 -5.37 -15.32
C LEU A 134 13.79 -5.47 -14.05
N LEU A 135 13.15 -5.42 -12.87
CA LEU A 135 13.83 -5.46 -11.57
C LEU A 135 14.60 -6.77 -11.37
N ARG A 136 13.96 -7.91 -11.70
CA ARG A 136 14.58 -9.24 -11.65
C ARG A 136 15.65 -9.44 -12.73
N GLY A 137 15.44 -8.88 -13.92
CA GLY A 137 16.36 -8.98 -15.07
C GLY A 137 17.61 -8.11 -14.98
N ARG A 138 17.61 -7.09 -14.11
CA ARG A 138 18.73 -6.19 -13.83
C ARG A 138 19.13 -6.20 -12.34
N GLU A 139 18.84 -7.29 -11.65
CA GLU A 139 19.12 -7.48 -10.22
C GLU A 139 20.62 -7.27 -9.88
N ASP A 140 21.50 -7.62 -10.82
CA ASP A 140 22.95 -7.41 -10.74
C ASP A 140 23.37 -5.92 -10.76
N MET A 141 22.55 -5.05 -11.34
CA MET A 141 22.74 -3.60 -11.32
C MET A 141 22.12 -2.97 -10.07
N PHE A 142 20.91 -3.36 -9.69
CA PHE A 142 20.20 -2.75 -8.57
C PHE A 142 20.83 -3.10 -7.22
N ARG A 143 21.12 -4.38 -6.96
CA ARG A 143 21.57 -4.84 -5.64
C ARG A 143 22.86 -4.16 -5.13
N PRO A 144 23.93 -3.96 -5.93
CA PRO A 144 25.13 -3.24 -5.47
C PRO A 144 24.92 -1.74 -5.19
N VAL A 145 23.82 -1.14 -5.66
CA VAL A 145 23.44 0.24 -5.36
C VAL A 145 22.55 0.29 -4.12
N MET A 146 21.59 -0.64 -4.01
CA MET A 146 20.76 -0.87 -2.82
C MET A 146 21.62 -1.16 -1.57
N GLU A 147 22.57 -2.09 -1.66
CA GLU A 147 23.53 -2.41 -0.59
C GLU A 147 24.41 -1.20 -0.22
N ARG A 148 24.82 -0.39 -1.21
CA ARG A 148 25.67 0.80 -1.01
C ARG A 148 24.92 1.93 -0.30
N LEU A 149 23.64 2.10 -0.60
CA LEU A 149 22.79 3.13 0.00
C LEU A 149 22.09 2.65 1.29
N GLY A 150 22.02 1.35 1.55
CA GLY A 150 21.20 0.80 2.63
C GLY A 150 19.71 1.03 2.37
N ALA A 151 19.26 0.67 1.17
CA ALA A 151 17.87 0.77 0.74
C ALA A 151 17.34 -0.62 0.34
N ASP A 152 16.22 -1.04 0.92
CA ASP A 152 15.62 -2.35 0.65
C ASP A 152 14.62 -2.34 -0.52
N THR A 153 14.18 -1.14 -0.97
CA THR A 153 13.20 -0.94 -2.04
C THR A 153 13.58 0.21 -2.98
N VAL A 154 12.83 0.36 -4.08
CA VAL A 154 13.01 1.41 -5.10
C VAL A 154 11.70 2.14 -5.40
N ASP A 155 11.78 3.42 -5.76
CA ASP A 155 10.68 4.12 -6.44
C ASP A 155 10.83 3.93 -7.95
N LEU A 156 9.76 3.59 -8.66
CA LEU A 156 9.76 3.34 -10.11
C LEU A 156 8.78 4.28 -10.81
N ALA A 157 9.20 4.83 -11.94
CA ALA A 157 8.32 5.54 -12.88
C ALA A 157 8.51 5.03 -14.31
N LEU A 158 7.42 4.83 -15.04
CA LEU A 158 7.41 4.50 -16.47
C LEU A 158 6.63 5.57 -17.23
N ALA A 159 7.29 6.23 -18.18
CA ALA A 159 6.71 7.23 -19.07
C ALA A 159 7.52 7.33 -20.37
N GLY A 160 6.88 7.65 -21.50
CA GLY A 160 7.59 7.94 -22.76
C GLY A 160 8.52 6.83 -23.27
N GLY A 161 8.20 5.56 -23.00
CA GLY A 161 9.04 4.41 -23.34
C GLY A 161 10.28 4.21 -22.46
N VAL A 162 10.38 4.92 -21.33
CA VAL A 162 11.52 4.86 -20.40
C VAL A 162 11.07 4.52 -18.99
N TYR A 163 11.71 3.52 -18.39
CA TYR A 163 11.71 3.34 -16.94
C TYR A 163 12.77 4.24 -16.29
N SER A 164 12.39 4.95 -15.24
CA SER A 164 13.29 5.64 -14.31
C SER A 164 13.12 5.02 -12.92
N VAL A 165 14.14 4.28 -12.47
CA VAL A 165 14.15 3.57 -11.19
C VAL A 165 15.06 4.30 -10.22
N THR A 166 14.53 4.76 -9.09
CA THR A 166 15.23 5.56 -8.09
C THR A 166 15.38 4.80 -6.78
N ILE A 167 16.63 4.51 -6.43
CA ILE A 167 17.00 3.96 -5.12
C ILE A 167 17.25 5.15 -4.19
N ARG A 168 16.60 5.18 -3.02
CA ARG A 168 16.72 6.30 -2.06
C ARG A 168 16.76 5.80 -0.62
N SER A 169 17.62 6.40 0.18
CA SER A 169 17.69 6.24 1.64
C SER A 169 18.18 7.54 2.29
N ASP A 170 18.33 7.55 3.62
CA ASP A 170 19.00 8.64 4.35
C ASP A 170 20.49 8.82 3.94
N ALA A 171 21.11 7.81 3.31
CA ALA A 171 22.50 7.87 2.86
C ALA A 171 22.66 8.54 1.48
N GLY A 172 21.60 8.59 0.67
CA GLY A 172 21.65 9.20 -0.66
C GLY A 172 20.52 8.78 -1.59
N MET A 173 20.65 9.16 -2.86
CA MET A 173 19.71 8.84 -3.92
C MET A 173 20.46 8.58 -5.22
N GLU A 174 20.07 7.55 -5.96
CA GLU A 174 20.62 7.21 -7.27
C GLU A 174 19.46 6.81 -8.20
N THR A 175 19.44 7.33 -9.43
CA THR A 175 18.40 7.03 -10.43
C THR A 175 19.05 6.37 -11.64
N LEU A 176 18.50 5.23 -12.04
CA LEU A 176 18.91 4.43 -13.19
C LEU A 176 17.79 4.45 -14.23
N SER A 177 18.14 4.65 -15.50
CA SER A 177 17.17 4.75 -16.60
C SER A 177 17.31 3.56 -17.55
N PHE A 178 16.18 3.04 -18.04
CA PHE A 178 16.14 1.87 -18.92
C PHE A 178 15.09 2.06 -20.03
N GLU A 179 15.38 1.54 -21.22
CA GLU A 179 14.40 1.38 -22.29
C GLU A 179 13.30 0.40 -21.84
N ALA A 180 12.02 0.72 -22.09
CA ALA A 180 10.91 -0.05 -21.53
C ALA A 180 10.61 -1.37 -22.25
N ASP A 181 10.96 -1.51 -23.54
CA ASP A 181 10.77 -2.71 -24.33
C ASP A 181 11.95 -3.70 -24.25
N THR A 182 13.19 -3.20 -24.17
CA THR A 182 14.40 -4.02 -24.08
C THR A 182 14.93 -4.20 -22.66
N GLY A 183 14.62 -3.27 -21.75
CA GLY A 183 15.28 -3.16 -20.44
C GLY A 183 16.77 -2.79 -20.53
N GLU A 184 17.29 -2.34 -21.68
CA GLU A 184 18.67 -1.87 -21.81
C GLU A 184 18.89 -0.51 -21.14
N VAL A 185 20.11 -0.25 -20.70
CA VAL A 185 20.47 0.90 -19.85
C VAL A 185 20.64 2.16 -20.70
N ILE A 186 19.93 3.22 -20.34
CA ILE A 186 20.08 4.54 -20.95
C ILE A 186 21.16 5.31 -20.18
N ALA A 187 22.21 5.76 -20.88
CA ALA A 187 23.43 6.37 -20.33
C ALA A 187 23.62 7.84 -20.74
#